data_AF-A0A453H612-F1
#
_entry.id   AF-A0A453H612-F1
#
_cell.length_a   1.000
_cell.length_b   1.000
_cell.length_c   1.000
_cell.angle_alpha   90.00
_cell.angle_beta   90.00
_cell.angle_gamma   90.00
#
_symmetry.space_group_name_H-M   'P 1'
#
loop_
_entity.id
_entity.type
_entity.pdbx_description
1 polymer ?
#
loop_
_entity_poly.entity_id
_entity_poly.type
_entity_poly.pdbx_seq_one_letter_code
_entity_poly.pdbx_strand_id
1 'polypeptide(L)'
;SALISQASGEAASGGASPRQGMAAWAEQLQRELAGRGLAVASVPGKGRGLVAARSFFPGEVIICQEPYASTPNRISVGSSCDHCFASGNLRKCSVCRVAWYCGSVCQKEEWKLHQLECQAISALTEERKKMLTPTIRLMVKLILRRKLQSEKAIPSSATDNYDLVDALESRILPS
;
A
#
# COMPACT_ATOMS: atom_id res chain seq x y z
N SER A 1 20.15 -32.11 50.99
CA SER A 1 19.83 -30.71 51.25
C SER A 1 20.48 -29.80 50.23
N ALA A 2 19.70 -29.35 49.24
CA ALA A 2 19.83 -28.06 48.55
C ALA A 2 18.77 -28.06 47.43
N LEU A 3 17.63 -27.44 47.71
CA LEU A 3 16.55 -27.17 46.76
C LEU A 3 16.99 -26.04 45.83
N ILE A 4 16.95 -26.28 44.52
CA ILE A 4 17.04 -25.24 43.49
C ILE A 4 15.62 -24.70 43.27
N SER A 5 15.41 -23.44 43.64
CA SER A 5 14.18 -22.70 43.35
C SER A 5 14.20 -22.26 41.89
N GLN A 6 13.31 -22.83 41.06
CA GLN A 6 12.98 -22.29 39.75
C GLN A 6 11.85 -21.26 39.93
N ALA A 7 12.13 -20.00 39.60
CA ALA A 7 11.13 -18.97 39.43
C ALA A 7 10.90 -18.80 37.92
N SER A 8 9.79 -19.34 37.43
CA SER A 8 9.28 -19.12 36.07
C SER A 8 8.54 -17.79 36.05
N GLY A 9 9.16 -16.76 35.47
CA GLY A 9 8.47 -15.52 35.10
C GLY A 9 7.95 -15.63 33.68
N GLU A 10 6.67 -16.00 33.52
CA GLU A 10 5.95 -15.83 32.25
C GLU A 10 5.74 -14.34 31.99
N ALA A 11 6.53 -13.77 31.07
CA ALA A 11 6.27 -12.46 30.53
C ALA A 11 5.04 -12.55 29.61
N ALA A 12 3.88 -12.12 30.12
CA ALA A 12 2.66 -11.96 29.35
C ALA A 12 2.91 -11.00 28.17
N SER A 13 3.03 -11.54 26.97
CA SER A 13 2.97 -10.77 25.73
C SER A 13 1.52 -10.28 25.55
N GLY A 14 1.23 -9.09 26.07
CA GLY A 14 -0.05 -8.41 25.86
C GLY A 14 -0.24 -8.08 24.38
N GLY A 15 -0.83 -9.00 23.64
CA GLY A 15 -1.31 -8.73 22.29
C GLY A 15 -2.45 -7.71 22.35
N ALA A 16 -2.21 -6.50 21.83
CA ALA A 16 -3.25 -5.49 21.72
C ALA A 16 -4.43 -6.06 20.91
N SER A 17 -5.64 -5.85 21.43
CA SER A 17 -6.87 -6.27 20.74
C SER A 17 -6.93 -5.61 19.35
N PRO A 18 -7.43 -6.29 18.29
CA PRO A 18 -7.56 -5.70 16.95
C PRO A 18 -8.23 -4.32 16.96
N ARG A 19 -9.19 -4.11 17.87
CA ARG A 19 -9.90 -2.82 18.03
C ARG A 19 -9.03 -1.70 18.61
N GLN A 20 -8.04 -2.02 19.44
CA GLN A 20 -7.10 -1.04 20.01
C GLN A 20 -6.06 -0.58 18.97
N GLY A 21 -5.60 -1.49 18.10
CA GLY A 21 -4.73 -1.13 16.97
C GLY A 21 -5.43 -0.19 15.97
N MET A 22 -6.72 -0.42 15.71
CA MET A 22 -7.49 0.40 14.76
C MET A 22 -7.74 1.83 15.24
N ALA A 23 -8.11 2.03 16.51
CA ALA A 23 -8.29 3.38 17.07
C ALA A 23 -6.98 4.19 16.98
N ALA A 24 -5.84 3.53 17.23
CA ALA A 24 -4.52 4.15 17.11
C ALA A 24 -4.20 4.61 15.68
N TRP A 25 -4.56 3.82 14.65
CA TRP A 25 -4.33 4.20 13.25
C TRP A 25 -5.22 5.35 12.80
N ALA A 26 -6.48 5.38 13.23
CA ALA A 26 -7.39 6.50 12.92
C ALA A 26 -6.90 7.82 13.54
N GLU A 27 -6.42 7.79 14.79
CA GLU A 27 -5.81 8.95 15.43
C GLU A 27 -4.54 9.41 14.71
N GLN A 28 -3.69 8.47 14.28
CA GLN A 28 -2.50 8.79 13.51
C GLN A 28 -2.83 9.45 12.18
N LEU A 29 -3.81 8.93 11.43
CA LEU A 29 -4.30 9.54 10.19
C LEU A 29 -4.82 10.96 10.45
N GLN A 30 -5.62 11.13 11.51
CA GLN A 30 -6.17 12.43 11.87
C GLN A 30 -5.06 13.44 12.19
N ARG A 31 -4.00 13.03 12.89
CA ARG A 31 -2.84 13.89 13.17
C ARG A 31 -2.08 14.29 11.90
N GLU A 32 -1.81 13.33 11.01
CA GLU A 32 -1.14 13.62 9.73
C GLU A 32 -1.93 14.59 8.85
N LEU A 33 -3.26 14.42 8.80
CA LEU A 33 -4.14 15.31 8.05
C LEU A 33 -4.24 16.69 8.70
N ALA A 34 -4.35 16.76 10.03
CA ALA A 34 -4.39 18.03 10.75
C ALA A 34 -3.13 18.85 10.52
N GLY A 35 -1.95 18.20 10.48
CA GLY A 35 -0.67 18.84 10.12
C GLY A 35 -0.66 19.44 8.70
N ARG A 36 -1.56 19.00 7.82
CA ARG A 36 -1.75 19.51 6.46
C ARG A 36 -2.92 20.50 6.34
N GLY A 37 -3.61 20.80 7.45
CA GLY A 37 -4.80 21.63 7.44
C GLY A 37 -6.02 20.92 6.85
N LEU A 38 -6.09 19.59 7.01
CA LEU A 38 -7.17 18.73 6.57
C LEU A 38 -7.78 17.96 7.75
N ALA A 39 -9.03 17.55 7.62
CA ALA A 39 -9.69 16.65 8.56
C ALA A 39 -10.55 15.62 7.85
N VAL A 40 -10.69 14.42 8.43
CA VAL A 40 -11.72 13.46 8.00
C VAL A 40 -13.05 13.87 8.61
N ALA A 41 -14.11 13.92 7.80
CA ALA A 41 -15.46 14.23 8.25
C ALA A 41 -16.51 13.37 7.55
N SER A 42 -17.66 13.18 8.19
CA SER A 42 -18.86 12.65 7.52
C SER A 42 -19.57 13.81 6.83
N VAL A 43 -19.61 13.77 5.50
CA VAL A 43 -20.24 14.77 4.64
C VAL A 43 -21.68 14.32 4.31
N PRO A 44 -22.70 15.13 4.62
CA PRO A 44 -24.10 14.81 4.32
C PRO A 44 -24.30 14.42 2.85
N GLY A 45 -24.92 13.26 2.62
CA GLY A 45 -25.18 12.72 1.27
C GLY A 45 -23.96 12.18 0.52
N LYS A 46 -22.73 12.28 1.07
CA LYS A 46 -21.49 11.85 0.40
C LYS A 46 -20.67 10.83 1.19
N GLY A 47 -21.10 10.47 2.41
CA GLY A 47 -20.35 9.57 3.28
C GLY A 47 -19.12 10.27 3.87
N ARG A 48 -17.99 9.56 4.03
CA ARG A 48 -16.77 10.21 4.52
C ARG A 48 -16.07 11.00 3.43
N GLY A 49 -15.48 12.12 3.81
CA GLY A 49 -14.66 12.95 2.95
C GLY A 49 -13.53 13.62 3.72
N LEU A 50 -12.63 14.24 2.96
CA LEU A 50 -11.64 15.17 3.49
C LEU A 50 -12.21 16.59 3.40
N VAL A 51 -12.10 17.35 4.49
CA VAL A 51 -12.49 18.76 4.55
C VAL A 51 -11.30 19.62 4.92
N ALA A 52 -11.30 20.87 4.45
CA ALA A 52 -10.31 21.85 4.84
C ALA A 52 -10.52 22.26 6.31
N ALA A 53 -9.46 22.20 7.11
CA ALA A 53 -9.42 22.69 8.50
C ALA A 53 -8.81 24.10 8.61
N ARG A 54 -8.34 24.66 7.48
CA ARG A 54 -7.87 26.03 7.34
C ARG A 54 -8.13 26.55 5.92
N SER A 55 -7.89 27.84 5.70
CA SER A 55 -7.86 28.42 4.36
C SER A 55 -6.62 27.99 3.58
N PHE A 56 -6.78 27.81 2.27
CA PHE A 56 -5.71 27.58 1.30
C PHE A 56 -5.71 28.69 0.25
N PHE A 57 -4.55 29.01 -0.29
CA PHE A 57 -4.42 29.99 -1.37
C PHE A 57 -4.43 29.33 -2.76
N PRO A 58 -4.86 30.03 -3.82
CA PRO A 58 -4.74 29.52 -5.18
C PRO A 58 -3.30 29.11 -5.51
N GLY A 59 -3.12 27.89 -6.01
CA GLY A 59 -1.82 27.31 -6.33
C GLY A 59 -1.12 26.56 -5.17
N GLU A 60 -1.69 26.60 -3.97
CA GLU A 60 -1.15 25.86 -2.83
C GLU A 60 -1.39 24.34 -2.95
N VAL A 61 -0.37 23.54 -2.65
CA VAL A 61 -0.48 22.07 -2.63
C VAL A 61 -1.18 21.62 -1.36
N ILE A 62 -2.41 21.12 -1.50
CA ILE A 62 -3.23 20.63 -0.38
C ILE A 62 -2.73 19.25 0.11
N ILE A 63 -2.41 18.35 -0.82
CA ILE A 63 -1.92 17.00 -0.52
C ILE A 63 -0.95 16.54 -1.59
N CYS A 64 0.08 15.82 -1.17
CA CYS A 64 1.01 15.08 -2.03
C CYS A 64 1.26 13.74 -1.35
N GLN A 65 1.04 12.65 -2.08
CA GLN A 65 1.14 11.29 -1.55
C GLN A 65 1.66 10.35 -2.62
N GLU A 66 2.53 9.42 -2.22
CA GLU A 66 2.91 8.28 -3.04
C GLU A 66 1.74 7.30 -3.15
N PRO A 67 1.45 6.73 -4.33
CA PRO A 67 0.36 5.79 -4.48
C PRO A 67 0.59 4.53 -3.63
N TYR A 68 -0.45 4.05 -2.96
CA TYR A 68 -0.38 2.78 -2.22
C TYR A 68 0.03 1.63 -3.15
N ALA A 69 -0.57 1.51 -4.34
CA ALA A 69 -0.11 0.62 -5.38
C ALA A 69 -0.32 1.27 -6.75
N SER A 70 0.56 0.97 -7.69
CA SER A 70 0.50 1.56 -9.02
C SER A 70 1.07 0.65 -10.10
N THR A 71 0.44 0.69 -11.27
CA THR A 71 0.85 -0.06 -12.46
C THR A 71 0.74 0.85 -13.67
N PRO A 72 1.78 0.95 -14.52
CA PRO A 72 1.68 1.76 -15.73
C PRO A 72 0.66 1.21 -16.73
N ASN A 73 -0.12 2.11 -17.33
CA ASN A 73 -1.04 1.74 -18.41
C ASN A 73 -0.28 1.64 -19.74
N ARG A 74 -0.14 0.40 -20.23
CA ARG A 74 0.63 0.09 -21.44
C ARG A 74 -0.17 0.26 -22.74
N ILE A 75 -1.46 0.60 -22.66
CA ILE A 75 -2.37 0.58 -23.81
C ILE A 75 -2.19 1.83 -24.70
N SER A 76 -1.73 2.96 -24.15
CA SER A 76 -1.79 4.25 -24.87
C SER A 76 -0.46 4.94 -25.18
N VAL A 77 0.67 4.62 -24.52
CA VAL A 77 1.88 5.48 -24.58
C VAL A 77 3.21 4.71 -24.72
N GLY A 78 3.18 3.47 -25.19
CA GLY A 78 4.37 2.61 -25.21
C GLY A 78 4.75 2.11 -23.80
N SER A 79 5.96 1.57 -23.65
CA SER A 79 6.43 1.09 -22.35
C SER A 79 6.91 2.24 -21.47
N SER A 80 6.55 2.21 -20.19
CA SER A 80 7.03 3.11 -19.13
C SER A 80 7.63 2.32 -17.97
N CYS A 81 8.42 2.99 -17.14
CA CYS A 81 9.01 2.40 -15.94
C CYS A 81 7.92 2.00 -14.93
N ASP A 82 7.96 0.76 -14.45
CA ASP A 82 7.04 0.18 -13.47
C ASP A 82 7.18 0.78 -12.06
N HIS A 83 8.21 1.60 -11.82
CA HIS A 83 8.43 2.33 -10.57
C HIS A 83 8.13 3.84 -10.71
N CYS A 84 8.88 4.54 -11.57
CA CYS A 84 8.81 6.01 -11.66
C CYS A 84 7.96 6.55 -12.81
N PHE A 85 7.29 5.69 -13.58
CA PHE A 85 6.41 6.06 -14.71
C PHE A 85 7.09 6.79 -15.88
N ALA A 86 8.40 7.07 -15.79
CA ALA A 86 9.15 7.69 -16.87
C ALA A 86 9.17 6.80 -18.13
N SER A 87 9.04 7.45 -19.28
CA SER A 87 9.26 6.86 -20.60
C SER A 87 10.75 6.98 -20.98
N GLY A 88 11.18 6.22 -21.99
CA GLY A 88 12.53 6.35 -22.56
C GLY A 88 13.26 5.02 -22.67
N ASN A 89 14.56 5.02 -22.37
CA ASN A 89 15.38 3.81 -22.45
C ASN A 89 15.08 2.88 -21.27
N LEU A 90 14.21 1.90 -21.50
CA LEU A 90 13.74 0.96 -20.49
C LEU A 90 14.33 -0.41 -20.70
N ARG A 91 14.63 -1.07 -19.59
CA ARG A 91 15.08 -2.45 -19.52
C ARG A 91 13.96 -3.31 -18.96
N LYS A 92 13.60 -4.34 -19.70
CA LYS A 92 12.65 -5.36 -19.26
C LYS A 92 13.29 -6.23 -18.17
N CYS A 93 12.54 -6.57 -17.13
CA CYS A 93 12.97 -7.57 -16.15
C CYS A 93 13.25 -8.89 -16.88
N SER A 94 14.47 -9.42 -16.72
CA SER A 94 14.95 -10.60 -17.44
C SER A 94 14.21 -11.89 -17.08
N VAL A 95 13.63 -11.94 -15.87
CA VAL A 95 12.93 -13.11 -15.33
C VAL A 95 11.47 -13.15 -15.79
N CYS A 96 10.63 -12.21 -15.36
CA CYS A 96 9.20 -12.25 -15.69
C CYS A 96 8.89 -11.81 -17.13
N ARG A 97 9.77 -10.99 -17.74
CA ARG A 97 9.60 -10.37 -19.06
C ARG A 97 8.38 -9.46 -19.21
N VAL A 98 7.77 -9.03 -18.10
CA VAL A 98 6.57 -8.18 -18.06
C VAL A 98 6.83 -6.78 -17.53
N ALA A 99 7.57 -6.64 -16.41
CA ALA A 99 7.91 -5.34 -15.83
C ALA A 99 9.09 -4.67 -16.56
N TRP A 100 9.11 -3.34 -16.59
CA TRP A 100 10.14 -2.53 -17.23
C TRP A 100 10.66 -1.47 -16.29
N TYR A 101 11.95 -1.16 -16.35
CA TYR A 101 12.59 -0.19 -15.46
C TYR A 101 13.56 0.70 -16.23
N CYS A 102 13.77 1.94 -15.77
CA CYS A 102 14.84 2.79 -16.27
C CYS A 102 16.23 2.16 -16.07
N GLY A 103 16.40 1.37 -15.01
CA GLY A 103 17.63 0.68 -14.67
C GLY A 103 17.53 -0.04 -13.33
N SER A 104 18.68 -0.47 -12.81
CA SER A 104 18.76 -1.25 -11.57
C SER A 104 18.28 -0.49 -10.33
N VAL A 105 18.35 0.84 -10.32
CA VAL A 105 17.85 1.68 -9.21
C VAL A 105 16.34 1.50 -9.06
N CYS A 106 15.56 1.81 -10.11
CA CYS A 106 14.10 1.64 -10.08
C CYS A 106 13.66 0.18 -9.85
N GLN A 107 14.44 -0.80 -10.33
CA GLN A 107 14.15 -2.20 -10.06
C GLN A 107 14.35 -2.57 -8.59
N LYS A 108 15.38 -2.02 -7.93
CA LYS A 108 15.67 -2.26 -6.51
C LYS A 108 14.63 -1.62 -5.61
N GLU A 109 14.15 -0.42 -5.92
CA GLU A 109 13.09 0.25 -5.17
C GLU A 109 11.81 -0.59 -5.11
N GLU A 110 11.42 -1.20 -6.24
CA GLU A 110 10.24 -2.07 -6.29
C GLU A 110 10.54 -3.50 -5.78
N TRP A 111 11.78 -3.88 -5.49
CA TRP A 111 12.20 -5.29 -5.43
C TRP A 111 11.42 -6.10 -4.40
N LYS A 112 11.16 -5.57 -3.20
CA LYS A 112 10.41 -6.29 -2.16
C LYS A 112 9.03 -6.76 -2.64
N LEU A 113 8.34 -5.92 -3.40
CA LEU A 113 7.04 -6.23 -3.98
C LEU A 113 7.17 -7.00 -5.29
N HIS A 114 8.01 -6.50 -6.20
CA HIS A 114 8.20 -7.09 -7.51
C HIS A 114 8.76 -8.51 -7.44
N GLN A 115 9.56 -8.87 -6.43
CA GLN A 115 10.07 -10.24 -6.30
C GLN A 115 8.93 -11.26 -6.23
N LEU A 116 7.91 -10.99 -5.40
CA LEU A 116 6.73 -11.86 -5.28
C LEU A 116 5.87 -11.83 -6.55
N GLU A 117 5.66 -10.64 -7.13
CA GLU A 117 4.95 -10.49 -8.40
C GLU A 117 5.66 -11.24 -9.54
N CYS A 118 6.98 -11.12 -9.60
CA CYS A 118 7.85 -11.68 -10.63
C CYS A 118 7.82 -13.20 -10.59
N GLN A 119 7.86 -13.81 -9.40
CA GLN A 119 7.70 -15.26 -9.23
C GLN A 119 6.33 -15.75 -9.72
N ALA A 120 5.26 -15.03 -9.38
CA ALA A 120 3.91 -15.39 -9.84
C ALA A 120 3.78 -15.26 -11.37
N ILE A 121 4.34 -14.19 -11.95
CA ILE A 121 4.31 -13.95 -13.40
C ILE A 121 5.22 -14.94 -14.16
N SER A 122 6.39 -15.31 -13.62
CA SER A 122 7.32 -16.20 -14.30
C SER A 122 6.79 -17.63 -14.41
N ALA A 123 5.90 -18.04 -13.51
CA ALA A 123 5.16 -19.30 -13.59
C ALA A 123 4.05 -19.30 -14.66
N LEU A 124 3.80 -18.17 -15.33
CA LEU A 124 2.83 -18.07 -16.41
C LEU A 124 3.40 -18.47 -17.76
N THR A 125 2.57 -19.10 -18.61
CA THR A 125 2.87 -19.24 -20.04
C THR A 125 2.80 -17.87 -20.72
N GLU A 126 3.47 -17.73 -21.87
CA GLU A 126 3.51 -16.47 -22.61
C GLU A 126 2.11 -15.98 -23.04
N GLU A 127 1.19 -16.91 -23.33
CA GLU A 127 -0.21 -16.61 -23.65
C GLU A 127 -0.93 -15.98 -22.46
N ARG A 128 -0.73 -16.54 -21.25
CA ARG A 128 -1.32 -15.97 -20.03
C ARG A 128 -0.68 -14.64 -19.66
N LYS A 129 0.62 -14.44 -19.93
CA LYS A 129 1.28 -13.14 -19.72
C LYS A 129 0.65 -12.04 -20.59
N LYS A 130 0.22 -12.36 -21.82
CA LYS A 130 -0.48 -11.40 -22.70
C LYS A 130 -1.85 -10.98 -22.14
N MET A 131 -2.47 -11.79 -21.30
CA MET A 131 -3.74 -11.47 -20.64
C MET A 131 -3.57 -10.60 -19.39
N LEU A 132 -2.35 -10.31 -18.95
CA LEU A 132 -2.10 -9.46 -17.79
C LEU A 132 -2.38 -7.99 -18.12
N THR A 133 -3.62 -7.57 -17.87
CA THR A 133 -4.01 -6.16 -17.96
C THR A 133 -3.37 -5.34 -16.83
N PRO A 134 -3.22 -4.00 -17.00
CA PRO A 134 -2.78 -3.13 -15.92
C PRO A 134 -3.62 -3.29 -14.65
N THR A 135 -4.93 -3.50 -14.80
CA THR A 135 -5.86 -3.75 -13.69
C THR A 135 -5.54 -5.05 -12.95
N ILE A 136 -5.33 -6.16 -13.65
CA ILE A 136 -4.96 -7.44 -13.02
C ILE A 136 -3.66 -7.29 -12.22
N ARG A 137 -2.66 -6.65 -12.82
CA ARG A 137 -1.39 -6.39 -12.13
C ARG A 137 -1.56 -5.47 -10.93
N LEU A 138 -2.38 -4.42 -11.04
CA LEU A 138 -2.70 -3.54 -9.90
C LEU A 138 -3.35 -4.31 -8.76
N MET A 139 -4.32 -5.17 -9.04
CA MET A 139 -4.98 -6.02 -8.03
C MET A 139 -3.97 -6.95 -7.34
N VAL A 140 -3.07 -7.57 -8.09
CA VAL A 140 -1.99 -8.39 -7.53
C VAL A 140 -1.07 -7.54 -6.65
N LYS A 141 -0.62 -6.36 -7.11
CA LYS A 141 0.21 -5.46 -6.32
C LYS A 141 -0.47 -5.03 -5.01
N LEU A 142 -1.77 -4.76 -5.02
CA LEU A 142 -2.55 -4.44 -3.81
C LEU A 142 -2.50 -5.58 -2.78
N ILE A 143 -2.73 -6.82 -3.22
CA ILE A 143 -2.70 -8.01 -2.36
C ILE A 143 -1.29 -8.23 -1.81
N LEU A 144 -0.27 -8.14 -2.66
CA LEU A 144 1.13 -8.32 -2.27
C LEU A 144 1.60 -7.25 -1.30
N ARG A 145 1.26 -5.98 -1.52
CA ARG A 145 1.60 -4.90 -0.57
C ARG A 145 0.97 -5.13 0.79
N ARG A 146 -0.32 -5.51 0.83
CA ARG A 146 -1.02 -5.84 2.08
C ARG A 146 -0.32 -6.97 2.83
N LYS A 147 0.03 -8.06 2.13
CA LYS A 147 0.76 -9.20 2.71
C LYS A 147 2.11 -8.77 3.29
N LEU A 148 2.89 -7.99 2.54
CA LEU A 148 4.20 -7.50 2.99
C LEU A 148 4.08 -6.57 4.21
N GLN A 149 3.04 -5.72 4.28
CA GLN A 149 2.77 -4.90 5.45
C GLN A 149 2.34 -5.75 6.66
N SER A 150 1.46 -6.74 6.47
CA SER A 150 1.03 -7.63 7.55
C SER A 150 2.18 -8.46 8.13
N GLU A 151 3.13 -8.85 7.26
CA GLU A 151 4.36 -9.57 7.64
C GLU A 151 5.46 -8.62 8.14
N LYS A 152 5.21 -7.30 8.18
CA LYS A 152 6.16 -6.24 8.56
C LYS A 152 7.44 -6.22 7.71
N ALA A 153 7.38 -6.77 6.49
CA ALA A 153 8.48 -6.76 5.52
C ALA A 153 8.67 -5.39 4.84
N ILE A 154 7.58 -4.62 4.74
CA ILE A 154 7.58 -3.20 4.38
C ILE A 154 6.83 -2.40 5.47
N PRO A 155 7.24 -1.15 5.73
CA PRO A 155 6.56 -0.32 6.70
C PRO A 155 5.15 0.07 6.22
N SER A 156 4.30 0.40 7.19
CA SER A 156 3.07 1.16 6.96
C SER A 156 3.20 2.51 7.67
N SER A 157 2.61 3.53 7.09
CA SER A 157 2.46 4.87 7.62
C SER A 157 0.99 5.13 7.93
N ALA A 158 0.71 6.29 8.52
CA ALA A 158 -0.66 6.69 8.83
C ALA A 158 -1.53 6.93 7.59
N THR A 159 -0.94 7.09 6.39
CA THR A 159 -1.69 7.38 5.15
C THR A 159 -1.70 6.22 4.15
N ASP A 160 -0.92 5.16 4.39
CA ASP A 160 -0.81 3.99 3.51
C ASP A 160 -1.01 2.67 4.27
N ASN A 161 -1.83 2.70 5.33
CA ASN A 161 -2.25 1.51 6.07
C ASN A 161 -3.61 0.98 5.58
N TYR A 162 -3.65 -0.28 5.17
CA TYR A 162 -4.87 -0.99 4.78
C TYR A 162 -5.90 -1.15 5.92
N ASP A 163 -5.50 -1.17 7.19
CA ASP A 163 -6.44 -1.30 8.32
C ASP A 163 -7.46 -0.15 8.37
N LEU A 164 -7.10 1.02 7.82
CA LEU A 164 -7.99 2.17 7.66
C LEU A 164 -9.11 1.90 6.63
N VAL A 165 -8.86 0.99 5.67
CA VAL A 165 -9.84 0.52 4.69
C VAL A 165 -10.80 -0.49 5.31
N ASP A 166 -10.31 -1.40 6.14
CA ASP A 166 -11.17 -2.36 6.87
C ASP A 166 -12.10 -1.64 7.87
N ALA A 167 -11.70 -0.45 8.35
CA ALA A 167 -12.53 0.44 9.17
C ALA A 167 -13.65 1.15 8.37
N LEU A 168 -13.67 1.03 7.04
CA LEU A 168 -14.72 1.63 6.24
C LEU A 168 -16.01 0.84 6.42
N GLU A 169 -16.99 1.40 7.13
CA GLU A 169 -18.36 0.84 7.16
C GLU A 169 -18.84 0.65 5.72
N SER A 170 -18.99 -0.61 5.32
CA SER A 170 -19.59 -0.94 4.03
C SER A 170 -21.06 -0.58 4.09
N ARG A 171 -21.43 0.61 3.60
CA ARG A 171 -22.82 0.93 3.28
C ARG A 171 -23.26 0.26 1.97
N ILE A 172 -22.77 -0.95 1.70
CA ILE A 172 -23.42 -1.82 0.73
C ILE A 172 -24.76 -2.14 1.41
N LEU A 173 -25.79 -1.43 0.94
CA LEU A 173 -27.14 -1.47 1.48
C LEU A 173 -27.55 -2.94 1.72
N PRO A 174 -27.99 -3.33 2.92
CA PRO A 174 -28.84 -4.50 3.01
C PRO A 174 -30.13 -4.14 2.28
N SER A 175 -30.35 -4.78 1.13
CA SER A 175 -31.64 -4.83 0.44
C SER A 175 -32.71 -5.43 1.34
#